data_AF-A0A2H6N2X0-F1
#
_entry.id   AF-A0A2H6N2X0-F1
#
_cell.length_a   1.000
_cell.length_b   1.000
_cell.length_c   1.000
_cell.angle_alpha   90.00
_cell.angle_beta   90.00
_cell.angle_gamma   90.00
#
_symmetry.space_group_name_H-M   'P 1'
#
loop_
_entity.id
_entity.type
_entity.pdbx_description
1 polymer ?
#
loop_
_entity_poly.entity_id
_entity_poly.type
_entity_poly.pdbx_seq_one_letter_code
_entity_poly.pdbx_strand_id
1 'polypeptide(L)'
;STLGGPQFKLGYCAPSYIYLNQILLFLIPWILGGIGTLIYQLNVLQDYCTAALSGGLMLVAAIIIQGINLYATQKTAPVERMHVHNILTEEDEWEFSSCIGFETIKFIIPGKKYIINVFFHSLVAGVLCGLGTWYLLPSRIASLYGDNIGTTVVIFIFGWLTVCIGEFSLIVNTASETASYQALDTYEIVPLMRPFYIFVFIAVDLAHRFVADVAALKLVNQVMHITFLSLPLLWTLGILPPLDALFLWGMEQVLELGLGGSPMSSNVR
;
A
#
# COMPACT_ATOMS: atom_id res chain seq x y z
N SER A 1 -3.28 0.57 15.37
CA SER A 1 -2.85 -0.64 14.64
C SER A 1 -1.35 -0.75 14.77
N THR A 2 -0.82 -1.86 15.30
CA THR A 2 0.62 -2.02 15.61
C THR A 2 1.49 -2.33 14.39
N LEU A 3 0.88 -2.68 13.24
CA LEU A 3 1.61 -3.08 12.02
C LEU A 3 1.31 -2.21 10.78
N GLY A 4 0.64 -1.08 10.95
CA GLY A 4 0.18 -0.26 9.82
C GLY A 4 -0.92 -0.90 8.97
N GLY A 5 -1.35 -2.14 9.26
CA GLY A 5 -2.48 -2.83 8.62
C GLY A 5 -3.84 -2.56 9.33
N PRO A 6 -4.82 -3.47 9.19
CA PRO A 6 -6.18 -3.30 9.72
C PRO A 6 -6.24 -2.82 11.18
N GLN A 7 -7.17 -1.93 11.48
CA GLN A 7 -7.32 -1.35 12.82
C GLN A 7 -8.20 -2.24 13.71
N PHE A 8 -7.58 -3.23 14.37
CA PHE A 8 -8.30 -4.15 15.26
C PHE A 8 -8.65 -3.57 16.65
N LYS A 9 -8.19 -2.36 16.96
CA LYS A 9 -8.44 -1.70 18.26
C LYS A 9 -9.13 -0.37 18.01
N LEU A 10 -10.44 -0.46 17.74
CA LEU A 10 -11.35 0.68 17.75
C LEU A 10 -11.60 1.03 19.21
N GLY A 11 -11.56 2.31 19.60
CA GLY A 11 -11.73 2.74 20.99
C GLY A 11 -13.09 2.41 21.62
N TYR A 12 -13.96 1.71 20.89
CA TYR A 12 -15.33 1.33 21.22
C TYR A 12 -15.61 -0.11 20.71
N CYS A 13 -16.66 -0.75 21.25
CA CYS A 13 -17.09 -2.10 20.85
C CYS A 13 -17.69 -2.12 19.43
N ALA A 14 -16.82 -2.10 18.41
CA ALA A 14 -17.23 -2.26 17.03
C ALA A 14 -17.77 -3.68 16.77
N PRO A 15 -18.87 -3.83 16.00
CA PRO A 15 -19.42 -5.14 15.64
C PRO A 15 -18.40 -6.04 14.91
N SER A 16 -18.47 -7.36 15.15
CA SER A 16 -17.52 -8.35 14.62
C SER A 16 -17.38 -8.35 13.08
N TYR A 17 -18.43 -7.96 12.36
CA TYR A 17 -18.42 -7.90 10.89
C TYR A 17 -17.48 -6.83 10.32
N ILE A 18 -17.16 -5.78 11.07
CA ILE A 18 -16.27 -4.70 10.61
C ILE A 18 -14.83 -5.23 10.49
N TYR A 19 -14.40 -6.00 11.50
CA TYR A 19 -13.09 -6.63 11.48
C TYR A 19 -12.97 -7.66 10.36
N LEU A 20 -14.02 -8.43 10.09
CA LEU A 20 -14.06 -9.38 8.97
C LEU A 20 -13.94 -8.66 7.62
N ASN A 21 -14.66 -7.56 7.42
CA ASN A 21 -14.58 -6.78 6.20
C ASN A 21 -13.17 -6.18 5.99
N GLN A 22 -12.53 -5.67 7.05
CA GLN A 22 -11.17 -5.15 6.98
C GLN A 22 -10.14 -6.25 6.64
N ILE A 23 -10.27 -7.44 7.24
CA ILE A 23 -9.42 -8.60 6.91
C ILE A 23 -9.62 -9.01 5.45
N LEU A 24 -10.88 -9.05 5.00
CA LEU A 24 -11.20 -9.42 3.62
C LEU A 24 -10.59 -8.44 2.63
N LEU A 25 -10.78 -7.13 2.84
CA LEU A 25 -10.18 -6.08 2.02
C LEU A 25 -8.65 -6.15 2.00
N PHE A 26 -8.03 -6.47 3.15
CA PHE A 26 -6.58 -6.63 3.26
C PHE A 26 -6.05 -7.83 2.46
N LEU A 27 -6.82 -8.91 2.33
CA LEU A 27 -6.41 -10.13 1.64
C LEU A 27 -6.70 -10.13 0.14
N ILE A 28 -7.48 -9.18 -0.38
CA ILE A 28 -7.80 -9.07 -1.82
C ILE A 28 -6.54 -9.11 -2.69
N PRO A 29 -5.49 -8.30 -2.43
CA PRO A 29 -4.28 -8.31 -3.25
C PRO A 29 -3.62 -9.69 -3.32
N TRP A 30 -3.52 -10.37 -2.18
CA TRP A 30 -2.94 -11.70 -2.11
C TRP A 30 -3.78 -12.75 -2.84
N ILE A 31 -5.11 -12.69 -2.77
CA ILE A 31 -5.98 -13.62 -3.51
C ILE A 31 -5.83 -13.40 -5.02
N LEU A 32 -5.89 -12.15 -5.49
CA LEU A 32 -5.82 -11.83 -6.92
C LEU A 32 -4.43 -12.09 -7.51
N GLY A 33 -3.38 -11.71 -6.78
CA GLY A 33 -2.00 -12.06 -7.13
C GLY A 33 -1.74 -13.55 -7.06
N GLY A 34 -2.30 -14.24 -6.06
CA GLY A 34 -2.26 -15.69 -5.89
C GLY A 34 -2.82 -16.43 -7.10
N ILE A 35 -3.96 -16.00 -7.64
CA ILE A 35 -4.51 -16.52 -8.91
C ILE A 35 -3.49 -16.38 -10.04
N GLY A 36 -2.88 -15.20 -10.19
CA GLY A 36 -1.82 -14.97 -11.18
C GLY A 36 -0.62 -15.91 -11.01
N THR A 37 -0.15 -16.10 -9.77
CA THR A 37 0.97 -17.00 -9.48
C THR A 37 0.64 -18.46 -9.79
N LEU A 38 -0.57 -18.92 -9.47
CA LEU A 38 -1.01 -20.29 -9.75
C LEU A 38 -1.13 -20.55 -11.26
N ILE A 39 -1.71 -19.61 -12.01
CA ILE A 39 -1.82 -19.71 -13.48
C ILE A 39 -0.43 -19.85 -14.12
N TYR A 40 0.55 -19.10 -13.61
CA TYR A 40 1.93 -19.23 -14.06
C TYR A 40 2.52 -20.59 -13.71
N GLN A 41 2.36 -21.06 -12.47
CA GLN A 41 2.89 -22.36 -12.02
C GLN A 41 2.29 -23.55 -12.78
N LEU A 42 1.05 -23.41 -13.26
CA LEU A 42 0.39 -24.39 -14.12
C LEU A 42 0.85 -24.30 -15.60
N ASN A 43 1.81 -23.44 -15.92
CA ASN A 43 2.31 -23.16 -17.28
C ASN A 43 1.21 -22.75 -18.28
N VAL A 44 0.12 -22.16 -17.78
CA VAL A 44 -1.00 -21.71 -18.63
C VAL A 44 -0.67 -20.40 -19.32
N LEU A 45 0.06 -19.51 -18.64
CA LEU A 45 0.35 -18.16 -19.11
C LEU A 45 1.78 -17.76 -18.74
N GLN A 46 2.40 -16.92 -19.58
CA GLN A 46 3.74 -16.40 -19.33
C GLN A 46 3.75 -15.42 -18.14
N ASP A 47 4.92 -15.20 -17.55
CA ASP A 47 5.11 -14.41 -16.32
C ASP A 47 4.63 -12.96 -16.45
N TYR A 48 4.91 -12.29 -17.57
CA TYR A 48 4.41 -10.93 -17.81
C TYR A 48 2.89 -10.87 -18.00
N CYS A 49 2.28 -11.90 -18.60
CA CYS A 49 0.85 -11.97 -18.78
C CYS A 49 0.11 -12.23 -17.47
N THR A 50 0.67 -13.05 -16.56
CA THR A 50 0.06 -13.28 -15.24
C THR A 50 0.18 -12.07 -14.32
N ALA A 51 1.29 -11.33 -14.42
CA ALA A 51 1.44 -10.02 -13.79
C ALA A 51 0.41 -9.01 -14.30
N ALA A 52 0.21 -8.93 -15.62
CA ALA A 52 -0.80 -8.05 -16.21
C ALA A 52 -2.24 -8.45 -15.80
N LEU A 53 -2.52 -9.76 -15.73
CA LEU A 53 -3.83 -10.28 -15.32
C LEU A 53 -4.13 -9.96 -13.85
N SER A 54 -3.21 -10.26 -12.93
CA SER A 54 -3.37 -9.95 -11.50
C SER A 54 -3.52 -8.45 -11.25
N GLY A 55 -2.68 -7.63 -11.90
CA GLY A 55 -2.79 -6.17 -11.80
C GLY A 55 -4.10 -5.63 -12.38
N GLY A 56 -4.57 -6.17 -13.51
CA GLY A 56 -5.86 -5.82 -14.11
C GLY A 56 -7.05 -6.19 -13.21
N LEU A 57 -7.03 -7.37 -12.60
CA LEU A 57 -8.04 -7.78 -11.63
C LEU A 57 -8.05 -6.86 -10.41
N MET A 58 -6.88 -6.49 -9.90
CA MET A 58 -6.77 -5.58 -8.76
C MET A 58 -7.23 -4.16 -9.09
N LEU A 59 -6.92 -3.66 -10.28
CA LEU A 59 -7.43 -2.37 -10.78
C LEU A 59 -8.97 -2.35 -10.75
N VAL A 60 -9.60 -3.39 -11.30
CA VAL A 60 -11.07 -3.50 -11.34
C VAL A 60 -11.63 -3.59 -9.91
N ALA A 61 -11.02 -4.41 -9.04
CA ALA A 61 -11.44 -4.51 -7.65
C ALA A 61 -11.32 -3.16 -6.91
N ALA A 62 -10.21 -2.44 -7.09
CA ALA A 62 -10.00 -1.13 -6.48
C ALA A 62 -11.02 -0.09 -6.97
N ILE A 63 -11.31 -0.05 -8.27
CA ILE A 63 -12.33 0.83 -8.84
C ILE A 63 -13.72 0.51 -8.27
N ILE A 64 -14.08 -0.76 -8.15
CA ILE A 64 -15.36 -1.19 -7.57
C ILE A 64 -15.45 -0.74 -6.11
N ILE A 65 -14.42 -1.02 -5.31
CA ILE A 65 -14.38 -0.69 -3.88
C ILE A 65 -14.50 0.83 -3.67
N GLN A 66 -13.70 1.61 -4.40
CA GLN A 66 -13.74 3.06 -4.26
C GLN A 66 -15.02 3.67 -4.87
N GLY A 67 -15.58 3.06 -5.93
CA GLY A 67 -16.86 3.45 -6.52
C GLY A 67 -18.05 3.22 -5.57
N ILE A 68 -18.05 2.10 -4.84
CA ILE A 68 -19.03 1.83 -3.78
C ILE A 68 -18.95 2.92 -2.70
N ASN A 69 -17.74 3.32 -2.32
CA ASN A 69 -17.55 4.37 -1.33
C ASN A 69 -18.04 5.76 -1.82
N LEU A 70 -17.75 6.13 -3.07
CA LEU A 70 -18.27 7.36 -3.67
C LEU A 70 -19.79 7.38 -3.70
N TYR A 71 -20.42 6.27 -4.08
CA TYR A 71 -21.87 6.13 -4.09
C TYR A 71 -22.47 6.24 -2.68
N ALA A 72 -21.81 5.62 -1.69
CA ALA A 72 -22.20 5.69 -0.29
C ALA A 72 -22.14 7.13 0.25
N THR A 73 -21.08 7.85 -0.09
CA THR A 73 -20.87 9.25 0.33
C THR A 73 -21.90 10.19 -0.31
N GLN A 74 -22.25 10.00 -1.58
CA GLN A 74 -23.28 10.80 -2.26
C GLN A 74 -24.67 10.60 -1.66
N LYS A 75 -24.99 9.40 -1.17
CA LYS A 75 -26.28 9.09 -0.53
C LYS A 75 -26.40 9.58 0.90
N THR A 76 -25.28 9.75 1.62
CA THR A 76 -25.25 10.23 3.02
C THR A 76 -25.12 11.75 3.13
N ALA A 77 -24.50 12.42 2.16
CA ALA A 77 -24.42 13.89 2.07
C ALA A 77 -25.77 14.65 2.18
N PRO A 78 -26.91 14.16 1.63
CA PRO A 78 -28.21 14.80 1.86
C PRO A 78 -28.77 14.57 3.27
N VAL A 79 -28.37 13.50 3.96
CA VAL A 79 -28.85 13.14 5.31
C VAL A 79 -28.09 13.91 6.39
N GLU A 80 -26.77 14.06 6.27
CA GLU A 80 -25.95 14.88 7.19
C GLU A 80 -26.38 16.35 7.19
N ARG A 81 -26.76 16.93 6.03
CA ARG A 81 -27.25 18.32 5.96
C ARG A 81 -28.52 18.59 6.76
N MET A 82 -29.29 17.56 7.11
CA MET A 82 -30.46 17.71 8.00
C MET A 82 -30.09 17.64 9.49
N HIS A 83 -28.92 17.11 9.87
CA HIS A 83 -28.53 16.87 11.26
C HIS A 83 -27.55 17.89 11.85
N VAL A 84 -27.03 18.85 11.07
CA VAL A 84 -26.05 19.88 11.51
C VAL A 84 -26.67 21.00 12.36
N HIS A 85 -27.38 20.67 13.44
CA HIS A 85 -27.86 21.69 14.38
C HIS A 85 -27.71 21.37 15.87
N ASN A 86 -26.67 20.64 16.28
CA ASN A 86 -26.22 20.64 17.67
C ASN A 86 -24.70 20.41 17.76
N ILE A 87 -23.95 21.46 18.14
CA ILE A 87 -22.48 21.56 18.00
C ILE A 87 -21.75 21.30 19.34
N LEU A 88 -22.36 20.69 20.35
CA LEU A 88 -21.75 20.66 21.70
C LEU A 88 -21.73 19.31 22.43
N THR A 89 -22.17 18.21 21.83
CA THR A 89 -22.11 16.88 22.45
C THR A 89 -22.08 15.81 21.37
N GLU A 90 -20.90 15.42 20.92
CA GLU A 90 -20.71 14.23 20.10
C GLU A 90 -19.23 13.82 20.22
N GLU A 91 -18.89 13.09 21.28
CA GLU A 91 -17.93 12.01 21.11
C GLU A 91 -18.66 11.03 20.17
N ASP A 92 -18.30 11.04 18.88
CA ASP A 92 -19.00 10.31 17.80
C ASP A 92 -19.06 8.80 18.11
N GLU A 93 -20.09 8.37 18.84
CA GLU A 93 -20.50 6.97 18.92
C GLU A 93 -21.17 6.60 17.60
N TRP A 94 -20.38 6.02 16.68
CA TRP A 94 -20.90 5.51 15.41
C TRP A 94 -21.87 4.34 15.65
N GLU A 95 -23.17 4.60 15.55
CA GLU A 95 -24.20 3.55 15.56
C GLU A 95 -24.21 2.78 14.22
N PHE A 96 -23.56 1.61 14.18
CA PHE A 96 -23.54 0.78 12.99
C PHE A 96 -24.88 0.03 12.79
N SER A 97 -25.69 0.51 11.86
CA SER A 97 -27.01 -0.06 11.56
C SER A 97 -26.98 -1.42 10.83
N SER A 98 -25.93 -1.75 10.06
CA SER A 98 -25.79 -3.05 9.37
C SER A 98 -24.39 -3.34 8.80
N CYS A 99 -24.14 -4.60 8.42
CA CYS A 99 -22.89 -5.09 7.80
C CYS A 99 -22.51 -4.39 6.48
N ILE A 100 -23.49 -3.85 5.75
CA ILE A 100 -23.34 -3.11 4.48
C ILE A 100 -23.88 -1.68 4.65
N GLY A 101 -24.03 -1.22 5.90
CA GLY A 101 -24.51 0.11 6.21
C GLY A 101 -23.58 1.16 5.62
N PHE A 102 -24.17 2.24 5.12
CA PHE A 102 -23.42 3.36 4.55
C PHE A 102 -22.40 3.94 5.53
N GLU A 103 -22.74 3.96 6.83
CA GLU A 103 -21.84 4.36 7.92
C GLU A 103 -20.64 3.41 8.09
N THR A 104 -20.87 2.10 7.97
CA THR A 104 -19.81 1.08 8.01
C THR A 104 -18.84 1.24 6.84
N ILE A 105 -19.34 1.58 5.65
CA ILE A 105 -18.51 1.78 4.45
C ILE A 105 -17.71 3.08 4.55
N LYS A 106 -18.32 4.18 4.99
CA LYS A 106 -17.66 5.48 5.20
C LYS A 106 -16.58 5.40 6.28
N PHE A 107 -16.83 4.59 7.31
CA PHE A 107 -15.87 4.34 8.39
C PHE A 107 -14.67 3.48 7.95
N ILE A 108 -14.92 2.42 7.17
CA ILE A 108 -13.84 1.53 6.68
C ILE A 108 -13.07 2.18 5.53
N ILE A 109 -13.69 3.06 4.74
CA ILE A 109 -13.05 3.72 3.60
C ILE A 109 -13.40 5.21 3.70
N PRO A 110 -12.57 6.05 4.35
CA PRO A 110 -12.76 7.48 4.31
C PRO A 110 -12.63 7.93 2.86
N GLY A 111 -13.70 8.50 2.30
CA GLY A 111 -13.74 8.94 0.90
C GLY A 111 -12.60 9.89 0.58
N LYS A 112 -11.92 9.65 -0.55
CA LYS A 112 -10.87 10.55 -1.04
C LYS A 112 -11.50 11.85 -1.52
N LYS A 113 -10.83 12.97 -1.23
CA LYS A 113 -11.36 14.33 -1.48
C LYS A 113 -11.53 14.63 -2.96
N TYR A 114 -10.70 14.01 -3.81
CA TYR A 114 -10.67 14.25 -5.25
C TYR A 114 -10.92 12.97 -6.05
N ILE A 115 -11.83 13.02 -7.02
CA ILE A 115 -12.11 11.90 -7.96
C ILE A 115 -10.84 11.49 -8.74
N ILE A 116 -9.95 12.45 -9.02
CA ILE A 116 -8.67 12.17 -9.69
C ILE A 116 -7.81 11.26 -8.80
N ASN A 117 -7.77 11.53 -7.49
CA ASN A 117 -7.04 10.69 -6.55
C ASN A 117 -7.65 9.29 -6.49
N VAL A 118 -8.97 9.14 -6.53
CA VAL A 118 -9.64 7.82 -6.60
C VAL A 118 -9.11 6.99 -7.76
N PHE A 119 -9.10 7.57 -8.96
CA PHE A 119 -8.59 6.90 -10.15
C PHE A 119 -7.09 6.59 -10.04
N PHE A 120 -6.30 7.57 -9.59
CA PHE A 120 -4.86 7.44 -9.45
C PHE A 120 -4.48 6.35 -8.43
N HIS A 121 -5.08 6.32 -7.25
CA HIS A 121 -4.82 5.28 -6.25
C HIS A 121 -5.28 3.90 -6.71
N SER A 122 -6.39 3.81 -7.44
CA SER A 122 -6.81 2.54 -8.06
C SER A 122 -5.80 2.05 -9.08
N LEU A 123 -5.31 2.95 -9.94
CA LEU A 123 -4.27 2.63 -10.93
C LEU A 123 -2.99 2.16 -10.27
N VAL A 124 -2.51 2.89 -9.26
CA VAL A 124 -1.31 2.53 -8.50
C VAL A 124 -1.48 1.18 -7.80
N ALA A 125 -2.66 0.89 -7.23
CA ALA A 125 -2.93 -0.42 -6.62
C ALA A 125 -2.86 -1.56 -7.65
N GLY A 126 -3.45 -1.37 -8.84
CA GLY A 126 -3.35 -2.35 -9.93
C GLY A 126 -1.92 -2.60 -10.38
N VAL A 127 -1.15 -1.52 -10.60
CA VAL A 127 0.27 -1.62 -10.99
C VAL A 127 1.09 -2.30 -9.89
N LEU A 128 0.87 -1.94 -8.63
CA LEU A 128 1.56 -2.54 -7.48
C LEU A 128 1.28 -4.03 -7.36
N CYS A 129 0.02 -4.46 -7.52
CA CYS A 129 -0.37 -5.87 -7.46
C CYS A 129 0.23 -6.68 -8.61
N GLY A 130 0.20 -6.14 -9.84
CA GLY A 130 0.77 -6.82 -11.00
C GLY A 130 2.28 -6.97 -10.90
N LEU A 131 2.97 -5.87 -10.56
CA LEU A 131 4.42 -5.89 -10.35
C LEU A 131 4.83 -6.71 -9.12
N GLY A 132 4.06 -6.66 -8.04
CA GLY A 132 4.25 -7.48 -6.85
C GLY A 132 4.08 -8.97 -7.16
N THR A 133 3.09 -9.33 -7.98
CA THR A 133 2.92 -10.69 -8.51
C THR A 133 4.15 -11.11 -9.29
N TRP A 134 4.69 -10.24 -10.15
CA TRP A 134 5.88 -10.54 -10.95
C TRP A 134 7.16 -10.67 -10.11
N TYR A 135 7.28 -9.86 -9.06
CA TYR A 135 8.39 -9.86 -8.11
C TYR A 135 8.38 -11.12 -7.23
N LEU A 136 7.21 -11.52 -6.73
CA LEU A 136 7.06 -12.63 -5.78
C LEU A 136 6.81 -14.00 -6.45
N LEU A 137 7.12 -14.19 -7.73
CA LEU A 137 6.95 -15.51 -8.34
C LEU A 137 7.82 -16.57 -7.63
N PRO A 138 7.24 -17.70 -7.19
CA PRO A 138 8.01 -18.75 -6.51
C PRO A 138 9.15 -19.32 -7.35
N SER A 139 8.95 -19.47 -8.67
CA SER A 139 10.01 -19.94 -9.58
C SER A 139 11.21 -19.00 -9.64
N ARG A 140 10.96 -17.69 -9.53
CA ARG A 140 12.00 -16.65 -9.56
C ARG A 140 12.78 -16.62 -8.26
N ILE A 141 12.07 -16.66 -7.14
CA ILE A 141 12.70 -16.71 -5.81
C ILE A 141 13.52 -17.99 -5.66
N ALA A 142 12.99 -19.15 -6.08
CA ALA A 142 13.71 -20.41 -6.07
C ALA A 142 15.02 -20.32 -6.87
N SER A 143 14.95 -19.81 -8.11
CA SER A 143 16.14 -19.59 -8.94
C SER A 143 17.17 -18.64 -8.30
N LEU A 144 16.72 -17.61 -7.58
CA LEU A 144 17.59 -16.64 -6.91
C LEU A 144 18.33 -17.22 -5.70
N TYR A 145 17.72 -18.18 -4.98
CA TYR A 145 18.25 -18.76 -3.74
C TYR A 145 18.70 -20.23 -3.88
N GLY A 146 18.89 -20.72 -5.10
CA GLY A 146 19.40 -22.07 -5.35
C GLY A 146 18.39 -23.18 -4.99
N ASP A 147 17.13 -22.97 -5.36
CA ASP A 147 16.00 -23.90 -5.20
C ASP A 147 15.71 -24.33 -3.75
N ASN A 148 16.09 -23.49 -2.78
CA ASN A 148 15.69 -23.69 -1.39
C ASN A 148 14.19 -23.38 -1.21
N ILE A 149 13.41 -24.44 -1.04
CA ILE A 149 11.95 -24.39 -0.86
C ILE A 149 11.59 -23.56 0.37
N GLY A 150 12.30 -23.73 1.48
CA GLY A 150 12.00 -23.03 2.74
C GLY A 150 12.13 -21.52 2.59
N THR A 151 13.25 -21.06 2.03
CA THR A 151 13.47 -19.64 1.75
C THR A 151 12.43 -19.07 0.79
N THR A 152 12.07 -19.83 -0.24
CA THR A 152 11.07 -19.43 -1.24
C THR A 152 9.70 -19.21 -0.62
N VAL A 153 9.23 -20.13 0.22
CA VAL A 153 7.92 -20.04 0.89
C VAL A 153 7.90 -18.86 1.88
N VAL A 154 8.96 -18.67 2.66
CA VAL A 154 9.06 -17.55 3.61
C VAL A 154 9.02 -16.22 2.86
N ILE A 155 9.82 -16.06 1.80
CA ILE A 155 9.82 -14.83 0.99
C ILE A 155 8.47 -14.58 0.33
N PHE A 156 7.82 -15.63 -0.16
CA PHE A 156 6.50 -15.53 -0.75
C PHE A 156 5.44 -15.01 0.24
N ILE A 157 5.31 -15.65 1.41
CA ILE A 157 4.25 -15.33 2.39
C ILE A 157 4.47 -13.92 2.97
N PHE A 158 5.66 -13.65 3.49
CA PHE A 158 5.96 -12.36 4.11
C PHE A 158 6.10 -11.24 3.07
N GLY A 159 6.53 -11.55 1.85
CA GLY A 159 6.52 -10.61 0.74
C GLY A 159 5.10 -10.16 0.39
N TRP A 160 4.16 -11.11 0.28
CA TRP A 160 2.75 -10.78 0.05
C TRP A 160 2.15 -9.99 1.21
N LEU A 161 2.54 -10.27 2.45
CA LEU A 161 2.16 -9.47 3.61
C LEU A 161 2.59 -8.00 3.44
N THR A 162 3.83 -7.75 3.02
CA THR A 162 4.35 -6.40 2.74
C THR A 162 3.54 -5.71 1.64
N VAL A 163 3.27 -6.40 0.53
CA VAL A 163 2.45 -5.86 -0.58
C VAL A 163 1.04 -5.52 -0.13
N CYS A 164 0.38 -6.41 0.64
CA CYS A 164 -0.95 -6.17 1.18
C CYS A 164 -1.00 -4.95 2.09
N ILE A 165 0.02 -4.74 2.92
CA ILE A 165 0.12 -3.54 3.78
C ILE A 165 0.26 -2.26 2.94
N GLY A 166 1.04 -2.31 1.86
CA GLY A 166 1.17 -1.19 0.93
C GLY A 166 -0.13 -0.87 0.19
N GLU A 167 -0.81 -1.89 -0.34
CA GLU A 167 -2.08 -1.72 -1.07
C GLU A 167 -3.24 -1.32 -0.17
N PHE A 168 -3.30 -1.85 1.05
CA PHE A 168 -4.30 -1.45 2.04
C PHE A 168 -4.22 0.05 2.34
N SER A 169 -3.01 0.63 2.33
CA SER A 169 -2.79 2.08 2.46
C SER A 169 -3.48 2.88 1.36
N LEU A 170 -3.50 2.38 0.13
CA LEU A 170 -4.12 3.05 -1.00
C LEU A 170 -5.65 3.07 -0.92
N ILE A 171 -6.25 2.00 -0.37
CA ILE A 171 -7.70 1.76 -0.38
C ILE A 171 -8.39 2.36 0.84
N VAL A 172 -7.93 2.03 2.05
CA VAL A 172 -8.64 2.29 3.32
C VAL A 172 -8.16 3.57 4.01
N ASN A 173 -7.06 4.19 3.55
CA ASN A 173 -6.28 5.18 4.30
C ASN A 173 -5.78 4.62 5.65
N THR A 174 -4.47 4.63 5.83
CA THR A 174 -3.83 4.01 6.98
C THR A 174 -3.86 4.90 8.22
N ALA A 175 -3.79 4.26 9.39
CA ALA A 175 -3.59 4.95 10.66
C ALA A 175 -2.33 5.83 10.59
N SER A 176 -2.36 6.99 11.24
CA SER A 176 -1.25 7.94 11.30
C SER A 176 0.07 7.24 11.63
N GLU A 177 1.06 7.39 10.75
CA GLU A 177 2.43 7.03 11.08
C GLU A 177 2.95 8.06 12.09
N THR A 178 3.70 7.62 13.10
CA THR A 178 4.20 8.46 14.20
C THR A 178 5.06 9.63 13.72
N ALA A 179 5.54 9.59 12.46
CA ALA A 179 6.39 10.60 11.85
C ALA A 179 5.67 11.53 10.85
N SER A 180 4.37 11.35 10.55
CA SER A 180 3.65 12.16 9.55
C SER A 180 2.60 13.09 10.18
N TYR A 181 2.72 14.40 9.92
CA TYR A 181 1.72 15.40 10.34
C TYR A 181 0.57 15.46 9.34
N GLN A 182 -0.55 14.79 9.64
CA GLN A 182 -1.74 14.73 8.76
C GLN A 182 -2.37 16.09 8.45
N ALA A 183 -2.15 17.11 9.29
CA ALA A 183 -2.72 18.45 9.09
C ALA A 183 -2.20 19.18 7.83
N LEU A 184 -1.09 18.71 7.23
CA LEU A 184 -0.53 19.27 5.99
C LEU A 184 -0.84 18.44 4.73
N ASP A 185 -1.48 17.27 4.84
CA ASP A 185 -1.70 16.37 3.70
C ASP A 185 -2.87 16.85 2.81
N THR A 186 -2.63 17.95 2.08
CA THR A 186 -3.62 18.57 1.18
C THR A 186 -3.87 17.72 -0.07
N TYR A 187 -2.90 16.87 -0.45
CA TYR A 187 -2.89 16.13 -1.71
C TYR A 187 -3.01 14.60 -1.56
N GLU A 188 -3.17 14.08 -0.34
CA GLU A 188 -3.23 12.64 -0.04
C GLU A 188 -1.94 11.91 -0.47
N ILE A 189 -0.77 12.49 -0.17
CA ILE A 189 0.55 11.93 -0.51
C ILE A 189 0.95 10.84 0.50
N VAL A 190 0.51 10.95 1.76
CA VAL A 190 0.88 10.02 2.83
C VAL A 190 0.51 8.56 2.51
N PRO A 191 -0.66 8.25 1.91
CA PRO A 191 -0.98 6.88 1.51
C PRO A 191 -0.05 6.27 0.45
N LEU A 192 0.66 7.08 -0.35
CA LEU A 192 1.59 6.61 -1.39
C LEU A 192 2.97 6.22 -0.85
N MET A 193 3.30 6.64 0.37
CA MET A 193 4.60 6.38 1.01
C MET A 193 5.02 4.90 0.92
N ARG A 194 4.12 4.00 1.32
CA ARG A 194 4.40 2.57 1.39
C ARG A 194 4.49 1.92 0.00
N PRO A 195 3.55 2.15 -0.93
CA PRO A 195 3.71 1.77 -2.34
C PRO A 195 5.02 2.25 -2.95
N PHE A 196 5.43 3.49 -2.68
CA PHE A 196 6.68 4.05 -3.22
C PHE A 196 7.88 3.21 -2.82
N TYR A 197 8.02 2.90 -1.52
CA TYR A 197 9.11 2.04 -1.05
C TYR A 197 9.07 0.68 -1.74
N ILE A 198 7.90 0.04 -1.85
CA ILE A 198 7.78 -1.24 -2.56
C ILE A 198 8.24 -1.12 -4.02
N PHE A 199 7.87 -0.05 -4.74
CA PHE A 199 8.33 0.16 -6.11
C PHE A 199 9.84 0.29 -6.24
N VAL A 200 10.53 0.88 -5.26
CA VAL A 200 12.00 0.94 -5.25
C VAL A 200 12.61 -0.47 -5.24
N PHE A 201 12.10 -1.38 -4.40
CA PHE A 201 12.57 -2.77 -4.36
C PHE A 201 12.30 -3.50 -5.69
N ILE A 202 11.10 -3.32 -6.24
CA ILE A 202 10.74 -3.92 -7.53
C ILE A 202 11.60 -3.35 -8.67
N ALA A 203 11.92 -2.06 -8.65
CA ALA A 203 12.76 -1.43 -9.66
C ALA A 203 14.18 -2.02 -9.68
N VAL A 204 14.76 -2.33 -8.51
CA VAL A 204 16.06 -3.02 -8.41
C VAL A 204 16.00 -4.42 -8.99
N ASP A 205 14.94 -5.18 -8.72
CA ASP A 205 14.75 -6.50 -9.30
C ASP A 205 14.53 -6.46 -10.82
N LEU A 206 13.76 -5.49 -11.32
CA LEU A 206 13.62 -5.25 -12.76
C LEU A 206 14.96 -4.89 -13.41
N ALA A 207 15.77 -4.03 -12.76
CA ALA A 207 17.11 -3.70 -13.24
C ALA A 207 17.99 -4.96 -13.32
N HIS A 208 17.94 -5.82 -12.30
CA HIS A 208 18.62 -7.12 -12.33
C HIS A 208 18.14 -8.03 -13.46
N ARG A 209 16.87 -7.96 -13.86
CA ARG A 209 16.33 -8.77 -14.97
C ARG A 209 16.76 -8.29 -16.35
N PHE A 210 16.91 -6.98 -16.54
CA PHE A 210 17.16 -6.38 -17.85
C PHE A 210 18.63 -6.00 -18.10
N VAL A 211 19.44 -5.86 -17.05
CA VAL A 211 20.88 -5.64 -17.16
C VAL A 211 21.59 -6.99 -17.28
N ALA A 212 22.68 -7.05 -18.07
CA ALA A 212 23.51 -8.25 -18.20
C ALA A 212 23.95 -8.81 -16.84
N ASP A 213 24.28 -10.10 -16.79
CA ASP A 213 24.53 -10.86 -15.55
C ASP A 213 25.73 -10.29 -14.76
N VAL A 214 25.44 -9.32 -13.89
CA VAL A 214 26.39 -8.67 -13.00
C VAL A 214 26.22 -9.29 -11.62
N ALA A 215 27.22 -10.04 -11.16
CA ALA A 215 27.20 -10.71 -9.86
C ALA A 215 26.89 -9.76 -8.68
N ALA A 216 27.37 -8.52 -8.74
CA ALA A 216 27.04 -7.50 -7.74
C ALA A 216 25.54 -7.18 -7.71
N LEU A 217 24.89 -7.07 -8.87
CA LEU A 217 23.47 -6.75 -8.97
C LEU A 217 22.60 -7.93 -8.48
N LYS A 218 23.05 -9.16 -8.69
CA LYS A 218 22.42 -10.36 -8.12
C LYS A 218 22.44 -10.35 -6.58
N LEU A 219 23.60 -10.03 -6.00
CA LEU A 219 23.75 -9.94 -4.54
C LEU A 219 22.88 -8.82 -3.97
N VAL A 220 22.87 -7.65 -4.61
CA VAL A 220 21.99 -6.53 -4.22
C VAL A 220 20.53 -6.97 -4.27
N ASN A 221 20.10 -7.67 -5.34
CA ASN A 221 18.73 -8.15 -5.46
C ASN A 221 18.36 -9.15 -4.35
N GLN A 222 19.26 -10.06 -3.98
CA GLN A 222 19.06 -10.98 -2.86
C GLN A 222 18.88 -10.23 -1.54
N VAL A 223 19.80 -9.32 -1.22
CA VAL A 223 19.73 -8.51 0.02
C VAL A 223 18.44 -7.68 0.05
N MET A 224 18.03 -7.12 -1.09
CA MET A 224 16.80 -6.37 -1.21
C MET A 224 15.57 -7.24 -0.97
N HIS A 225 15.50 -8.48 -1.49
CA HIS A 225 14.41 -9.42 -1.20
C HIS A 225 14.30 -9.76 0.29
N ILE A 226 15.43 -9.89 1.00
CA ILE A 226 15.42 -10.13 2.45
C ILE A 226 14.98 -8.88 3.19
N THR A 227 15.51 -7.72 2.81
CA THR A 227 15.16 -6.44 3.44
C THR A 227 13.69 -6.10 3.22
N PHE A 228 13.12 -6.49 2.08
CA PHE A 228 11.70 -6.32 1.73
C PHE A 228 10.74 -6.96 2.76
N LEU A 229 11.16 -8.05 3.41
CA LEU A 229 10.40 -8.71 4.47
C LEU A 229 10.26 -7.85 5.73
N SER A 230 11.25 -6.98 5.96
CA SER A 230 11.33 -6.14 7.15
C SER A 230 10.68 -4.76 6.98
N LEU A 231 10.25 -4.41 5.76
CA LEU A 231 9.56 -3.14 5.46
C LEU A 231 8.38 -2.84 6.40
N PRO A 232 7.47 -3.79 6.70
CA PRO A 232 6.41 -3.56 7.67
C PRO A 232 6.94 -3.10 9.03
N LEU A 233 8.03 -3.68 9.50
CA LEU A 233 8.67 -3.28 10.75
C LEU A 233 9.28 -1.87 10.63
N LEU A 234 9.99 -1.58 9.55
CA LEU A 234 10.59 -0.26 9.31
C LEU A 234 9.55 0.86 9.26
N TRP A 235 8.38 0.61 8.66
CA TRP A 235 7.25 1.55 8.68
C TRP A 235 6.71 1.76 10.09
N THR A 236 6.54 0.68 10.87
CA THR A 236 6.03 0.80 12.25
C THR A 236 6.97 1.55 13.18
N LEU A 237 8.27 1.43 12.96
CA LEU A 237 9.30 2.12 13.74
C LEU A 237 9.52 3.57 13.27
N GLY A 238 8.93 3.99 12.14
CA GLY A 238 9.13 5.32 11.59
C GLY A 238 10.58 5.61 11.18
N ILE A 239 11.37 4.57 10.89
CA ILE A 239 12.78 4.71 10.49
C ILE A 239 12.90 5.23 9.06
N LEU A 240 11.89 4.95 8.22
CA LEU A 240 11.87 5.40 6.84
C LEU A 240 11.39 6.85 6.76
N PRO A 241 12.13 7.72 6.04
CA PRO A 241 11.77 9.13 5.94
C PRO A 241 10.43 9.33 5.21
N PRO A 242 9.66 10.38 5.53
CA PRO A 242 8.51 10.76 4.73
C PRO A 242 8.96 11.25 3.33
N LEU A 243 8.09 11.13 2.32
CA LEU A 243 8.38 11.47 0.93
C LEU A 243 8.64 12.97 0.80
N ASP A 244 7.95 13.77 1.59
CA ASP A 244 8.14 15.21 1.63
C ASP A 244 9.57 15.55 2.07
N ALA A 245 10.10 14.86 3.10
CA ALA A 245 11.47 15.05 3.54
C ALA A 245 12.48 14.53 2.50
N LEU A 246 12.20 13.39 1.86
CA LEU A 246 13.03 12.87 0.76
C LEU A 246 13.06 13.80 -0.44
N PHE A 247 11.93 14.39 -0.81
CA PHE A 247 11.82 15.30 -1.94
C PHE A 247 12.55 16.62 -1.65
N LEU A 248 12.34 17.20 -0.45
CA LEU A 248 13.07 18.38 -0.01
C LEU A 248 14.58 18.13 0.06
N TRP A 249 15.00 17.00 0.61
CA TRP A 249 16.41 16.60 0.61
C TRP A 249 16.95 16.38 -0.80
N GLY A 250 16.20 15.73 -1.69
CA GLY A 250 16.61 15.52 -3.08
C GLY A 250 16.78 16.83 -3.85
N MET A 251 15.89 17.80 -3.64
CA MET A 251 16.02 19.16 -4.19
C MET A 251 17.28 19.85 -3.67
N GLU A 252 17.59 19.70 -2.38
CA GLU A 252 18.81 20.20 -1.78
C GLU A 252 20.05 19.57 -2.44
N GLN A 253 20.06 18.25 -2.65
CA GLN A 253 21.16 17.57 -3.34
C GLN A 253 21.34 18.06 -4.79
N VAL A 254 20.26 18.31 -5.52
CA VAL A 254 20.33 18.90 -6.88
C VAL A 254 20.87 20.32 -6.85
N LEU A 255 20.51 21.12 -5.84
CA LEU A 255 21.00 22.49 -5.67
C LEU A 255 22.49 22.51 -5.33
N GLU A 256 22.93 21.67 -4.39
CA GLU A 256 24.32 21.57 -3.95
C GLU A 256 25.22 21.01 -5.06
N LEU A 257 24.86 19.84 -5.61
CA LEU A 257 25.70 19.12 -6.57
C LEU A 257 25.55 19.63 -8.01
N GLY A 258 24.35 20.11 -8.37
CA GLY A 258 24.04 20.55 -9.74
C GLY A 258 24.25 22.05 -9.96
N LEU A 259 23.95 22.88 -8.97
CA LEU A 259 23.96 24.35 -9.10
C LEU A 259 25.03 25.03 -8.22
N GLY A 260 25.78 24.25 -7.44
CA GLY A 260 26.84 24.77 -6.56
C GLY A 260 26.31 25.56 -5.37
N GLY A 261 25.07 25.29 -4.92
CA GLY A 261 24.51 25.90 -3.72
C GLY A 261 25.25 25.47 -2.45
N SER A 262 25.29 26.36 -1.46
CA SER A 262 25.81 26.01 -0.12
C SER A 262 24.77 25.22 0.67
N PRO A 263 25.16 24.20 1.45
CA PRO A 263 24.24 23.44 2.30
C PRO A 263 23.50 24.36 3.27
N MET A 264 22.22 24.04 3.53
CA MET A 264 21.45 24.79 4.52
C MET A 264 22.09 24.62 5.91
N SER A 265 22.11 25.68 6.72
CA SER A 265 22.72 25.60 8.06
C SER A 265 21.97 24.57 8.91
N SER A 266 22.53 23.38 9.05
CA SER A 266 22.00 22.38 9.97
C SER A 266 22.35 22.79 11.40
N ASN A 267 21.38 22.72 12.30
CA ASN A 267 21.59 22.94 13.74
C ASN A 267 22.32 21.73 14.37
N VAL A 268 23.48 21.36 13.83
CA VAL A 268 24.38 20.40 14.45
C VAL A 268 25.47 21.22 15.14
N ARG A 269 25.36 21.32 16.46
CA ARG A 269 26.37 21.93 17.34
C ARG A 269 27.01 20.85 18.19
#